data_AF-A0A8S3I047-F1
#
_entry.id   AF-A0A8S3I047-F1
#
_cell.length_a   1.000
_cell.length_b   1.000
_cell.length_c   1.000
_cell.angle_alpha   90.00
_cell.angle_beta   90.00
_cell.angle_gamma   90.00
#
_symmetry.space_group_name_H-M   'P 1'
#
loop_
_entity.id
_entity.type
_entity.pdbx_description
1 polymer ?
#
loop_
_entity_poly.entity_id
_entity_poly.type
_entity_poly.pdbx_seq_one_letter_code
_entity_poly.pdbx_strand_id
1 'polypeptide(L)'
;MQKDTNPKFLDLVVGLDAFGDELGHPYCPFVAHEFIEFVRDARKHNRSFGVRIHAAENAPFIRPDLPGYRLFAAHMYILYRCIDFLKRKLKTNIRVGHGIAFDKLLSIKNYKFRKSSVLVAQMKRNAKSVFSEIPFEVNITSNFYLLGGAIRNVKKDKPLSNLYDIEVPVVLSTDNDGILPIDRCDLGHYSHHSLAAEYCRAIVTRFISKEEHLDRMIQTSFNSRFAHSKPIERVNWVKQNTSHYNKDECYFPTDIIVHPALLDMLFKSQASVNDRPSVFLQYYRNIH
;
A
#
# COMPACT_ATOMS: atom_id res chain seq x y z
N MET A 1 -21.61 22.98 33.58
CA MET A 1 -21.24 21.58 33.29
C MET A 1 -19.89 21.59 32.60
N GLN A 2 -18.82 21.12 33.25
CA GLN A 2 -17.55 20.86 32.55
C GLN A 2 -17.82 19.73 31.54
N LYS A 3 -17.54 19.98 30.26
CA LYS A 3 -17.49 18.90 29.28
C LYS A 3 -16.34 18.00 29.68
N ASP A 4 -16.61 16.72 29.86
CA ASP A 4 -15.57 15.72 30.00
C ASP A 4 -14.76 15.71 28.70
N THR A 5 -13.54 16.25 28.75
CA THR A 5 -12.66 16.47 27.59
C THR A 5 -11.79 15.27 27.29
N ASN A 6 -11.83 14.21 28.12
CA ASN A 6 -11.04 13.02 27.85
C ASN A 6 -11.69 12.21 26.73
N PRO A 7 -10.97 11.97 25.61
CA PRO A 7 -11.46 11.08 24.58
C PRO A 7 -11.66 9.70 25.20
N LYS A 8 -12.85 9.12 25.00
CA LYS A 8 -13.10 7.75 25.42
C LYS A 8 -12.22 6.84 24.58
N PHE A 9 -11.83 5.68 25.13
CA PHE A 9 -11.03 4.70 24.39
C PHE A 9 -11.58 4.41 22.98
N LEU A 10 -12.91 4.30 22.85
CA LEU A 10 -13.57 4.05 21.57
C LEU A 10 -13.47 5.21 20.57
N ASP A 11 -13.17 6.43 21.03
CA ASP A 11 -12.91 7.57 20.15
C ASP A 11 -11.52 7.47 19.49
N LEU A 12 -10.62 6.66 20.06
CA LEU A 12 -9.27 6.42 19.55
C LEU A 12 -9.18 5.16 18.65
N VAL A 13 -10.14 4.24 18.76
CA VAL A 13 -10.17 3.01 17.97
C VAL A 13 -10.87 3.26 16.63
N VAL A 14 -10.09 3.22 15.56
CA VAL A 14 -10.59 3.53 14.21
C VAL A 14 -10.89 2.28 13.38
N GLY A 15 -10.49 1.10 13.81
CA GLY A 15 -10.77 -0.12 13.06
C GLY A 15 -10.19 -1.38 13.69
N LEU A 16 -10.31 -2.48 12.96
CA LEU A 16 -9.73 -3.77 13.31
C LEU A 16 -8.72 -4.21 12.24
N ASP A 17 -7.71 -4.96 12.65
CA ASP A 17 -6.78 -5.63 11.75
C ASP A 17 -6.69 -7.12 12.09
N ALA A 18 -6.56 -7.96 11.07
CA ALA A 18 -6.23 -9.38 11.21
C ALA A 18 -4.80 -9.58 10.70
N PHE A 19 -3.92 -9.97 11.62
CA PHE A 19 -2.50 -10.24 11.37
C PHE A 19 -2.09 -11.57 12.01
N GLY A 20 -1.00 -12.18 11.56
CA GLY A 20 -0.51 -13.46 12.05
C GLY A 20 0.13 -14.31 10.96
N ASP A 21 0.33 -15.60 11.24
CA ASP A 21 0.87 -16.55 10.27
C ASP A 21 -0.17 -16.86 9.17
N GLU A 22 -0.09 -16.09 8.08
CA GLU A 22 -0.92 -16.25 6.91
C GLU A 22 -0.78 -17.65 6.29
N LEU A 23 0.43 -18.25 6.31
CA LEU A 23 0.74 -19.51 5.64
C LEU A 23 0.07 -20.70 6.32
N GLY A 24 0.12 -20.75 7.65
CA GLY A 24 -0.58 -21.77 8.44
C GLY A 24 -2.09 -21.54 8.55
N HIS A 25 -2.52 -20.28 8.50
CA HIS A 25 -3.90 -19.88 8.80
C HIS A 25 -4.45 -18.85 7.79
N PRO A 26 -4.75 -19.26 6.54
CA PRO A 26 -5.19 -18.34 5.49
C PRO A 26 -6.63 -17.81 5.67
N TYR A 27 -7.27 -18.07 6.82
CA TYR A 27 -8.65 -17.70 7.08
C TYR A 27 -8.73 -16.34 7.78
N CYS A 28 -9.60 -15.46 7.30
CA CYS A 28 -9.85 -14.18 7.92
C CYS A 28 -11.04 -14.28 8.90
N PRO A 29 -10.86 -14.02 10.21
CA PRO A 29 -11.96 -14.13 11.19
C PRO A 29 -13.11 -13.16 10.91
N PHE A 30 -12.84 -12.06 10.19
CA PHE A 30 -13.86 -11.06 9.87
C PHE A 30 -14.98 -11.55 8.96
N VAL A 31 -14.87 -12.74 8.37
CA VAL A 31 -15.97 -13.36 7.61
C VAL A 31 -17.08 -13.92 8.52
N ALA A 32 -16.83 -14.07 9.82
CA ALA A 32 -17.84 -14.52 10.77
C ALA A 32 -18.92 -13.45 11.00
N HIS A 33 -20.15 -13.89 11.26
CA HIS A 33 -21.30 -12.99 11.36
C HIS A 33 -21.14 -11.96 12.48
N GLU A 34 -20.58 -12.39 13.60
CA GLU A 34 -20.35 -11.61 14.81
C GLU A 34 -19.42 -10.43 14.53
N PHE A 35 -18.35 -10.64 13.75
CA PHE A 35 -17.46 -9.56 13.34
C PHE A 35 -18.14 -8.58 12.37
N ILE A 36 -18.98 -9.09 11.46
CA ILE A 36 -19.73 -8.22 10.55
C ILE A 36 -20.70 -7.32 11.32
N GLU A 37 -21.44 -7.87 12.29
CA GLU A 37 -22.35 -7.09 13.14
C GLU A 37 -21.59 -6.10 14.01
N PHE A 38 -20.48 -6.52 14.62
CA PHE A 38 -19.61 -5.63 15.38
C PHE A 38 -19.16 -4.42 14.55
N VAL A 39 -18.67 -4.64 13.32
CA VAL A 39 -18.23 -3.54 12.44
C VAL A 39 -19.41 -2.63 12.06
N ARG A 40 -20.61 -3.18 11.85
CA ARG A 40 -21.82 -2.39 11.57
C ARG A 40 -22.20 -1.50 12.75
N ASP A 41 -22.14 -2.04 13.96
CA ASP A 41 -22.43 -1.30 15.19
C ASP A 41 -21.40 -0.22 15.49
N ALA A 42 -20.11 -0.54 15.29
CA ALA A 42 -19.03 0.44 15.37
C ALA A 42 -19.26 1.59 14.38
N ARG A 43 -19.74 1.29 13.17
CA ARG A 43 -20.04 2.29 12.14
C ARG A 43 -21.22 3.21 12.44
N LYS A 44 -22.12 2.82 13.35
CA LYS A 44 -23.19 3.72 13.85
C LYS A 44 -22.58 4.89 14.65
N HIS A 45 -21.42 4.68 15.27
CA HIS A 45 -20.70 5.66 16.08
C HIS A 45 -19.58 6.35 15.29
N ASN A 46 -18.80 5.58 14.55
CA ASN A 46 -17.74 6.05 13.67
C ASN A 46 -17.98 5.53 12.23
N ARG A 47 -18.62 6.34 11.38
CA ARG A 47 -18.87 5.97 9.97
C ARG A 47 -17.63 5.51 9.18
N SER A 48 -16.43 5.94 9.58
CA SER A 48 -15.16 5.58 8.94
C SER A 48 -14.51 4.31 9.54
N PHE A 49 -15.13 3.71 10.56
CA PHE A 49 -14.60 2.51 11.22
C PHE A 49 -14.34 1.40 10.19
N GLY A 50 -13.09 0.96 10.14
CA GLY A 50 -12.60 0.13 9.05
C GLY A 50 -12.12 -1.25 9.47
N VAL A 51 -11.85 -2.06 8.45
CA VAL A 51 -11.26 -3.38 8.58
C VAL A 51 -10.04 -3.47 7.69
N ARG A 52 -8.90 -3.79 8.27
CA ARG A 52 -7.66 -4.09 7.57
C ARG A 52 -7.41 -5.60 7.62
N ILE A 53 -6.89 -6.18 6.54
CA ILE A 53 -6.59 -7.61 6.48
C ILE A 53 -5.18 -7.77 5.95
N HIS A 54 -4.26 -8.33 6.74
CA HIS A 54 -3.00 -8.82 6.17
C HIS A 54 -3.31 -9.99 5.24
N ALA A 55 -2.98 -9.85 3.97
CA ALA A 55 -3.23 -10.89 2.99
C ALA A 55 -2.21 -10.85 1.87
N ALA A 56 -1.85 -12.02 1.37
CA ALA A 56 -0.98 -12.20 0.22
C ALA A 56 0.40 -11.54 0.42
N GLU A 57 0.88 -11.50 1.66
CA GLU A 57 2.24 -11.09 2.00
C GLU A 57 3.16 -12.30 1.89
N ASN A 58 2.95 -13.30 2.76
CA ASN A 58 3.86 -14.43 2.96
C ASN A 58 3.48 -15.68 2.17
N ALA A 59 2.62 -15.55 1.16
CA ALA A 59 2.29 -16.64 0.25
C ALA A 59 3.40 -16.82 -0.81
N PRO A 60 4.28 -17.84 -0.70
CA PRO A 60 5.39 -18.00 -1.62
C PRO A 60 4.84 -18.28 -3.02
N PHE A 61 5.25 -17.47 -4.01
CA PHE A 61 4.88 -17.73 -5.39
C PHE A 61 5.47 -19.06 -5.84
N ILE A 62 4.62 -19.97 -6.27
CA ILE A 62 5.02 -21.26 -6.83
C ILE A 62 4.63 -21.28 -8.31
N ARG A 63 5.57 -21.65 -9.18
CA ARG A 63 5.30 -21.71 -10.62
C ARG A 63 4.25 -22.79 -10.96
N PRO A 64 3.39 -22.59 -11.98
CA PRO A 64 2.32 -23.53 -12.31
C PRO A 64 2.75 -24.98 -12.59
N ASP A 65 3.98 -25.20 -13.06
CA ASP A 65 4.56 -26.51 -13.35
C ASP A 65 4.93 -27.31 -12.09
N LEU A 66 5.14 -26.64 -10.96
CA LEU A 66 5.61 -27.28 -9.72
C LEU A 66 4.45 -27.88 -8.90
N PRO A 67 4.66 -28.96 -8.12
CA PRO A 67 3.60 -29.60 -7.34
C PRO A 67 2.91 -28.69 -6.32
N GLY A 68 3.66 -27.77 -5.70
CA GLY A 68 3.14 -26.86 -4.68
C GLY A 68 2.17 -25.79 -5.20
N TYR A 69 2.06 -25.60 -6.53
CA TYR A 69 1.20 -24.58 -7.12
C TYR A 69 -0.27 -24.71 -6.70
N ARG A 70 -0.75 -25.94 -6.47
CA ARG A 70 -2.12 -26.18 -6.02
C ARG A 70 -2.40 -25.53 -4.66
N LEU A 71 -1.43 -25.57 -3.76
CA LEU A 71 -1.54 -25.01 -2.41
C LEU A 71 -1.50 -23.48 -2.48
N PHE A 72 -0.56 -22.93 -3.24
CA PHE A 72 -0.51 -21.50 -3.53
C PHE A 72 -1.85 -20.99 -4.12
N ALA A 73 -2.37 -21.65 -5.15
CA ALA A 73 -3.63 -21.24 -5.78
C ALA A 73 -4.84 -21.34 -4.83
N ALA A 74 -4.90 -22.38 -4.00
CA ALA A 74 -5.95 -22.52 -3.00
C ALA A 74 -5.86 -21.45 -1.91
N HIS A 75 -4.67 -21.20 -1.37
CA HIS A 75 -4.39 -20.15 -0.39
C HIS A 75 -4.84 -18.78 -0.90
N MET A 76 -4.36 -18.39 -2.08
CA MET A 76 -4.71 -17.11 -2.69
C MET A 76 -6.21 -17.00 -2.97
N TYR A 77 -6.86 -18.11 -3.32
CA TYR A 77 -8.31 -18.15 -3.52
C TYR A 77 -9.08 -17.94 -2.22
N ILE A 78 -8.65 -18.53 -1.10
CA ILE A 78 -9.27 -18.32 0.22
C ILE A 78 -9.22 -16.83 0.58
N LEU A 79 -8.04 -16.20 0.47
CA LEU A 79 -7.88 -14.76 0.74
C LEU A 79 -8.76 -13.90 -0.17
N TYR A 80 -8.75 -14.17 -1.48
CA TYR A 80 -9.62 -13.50 -2.43
C TYR A 80 -11.10 -13.61 -2.04
N ARG A 81 -11.55 -14.79 -1.63
CA ARG A 81 -12.95 -15.01 -1.22
C ARG A 81 -13.28 -14.28 0.07
N CYS A 82 -12.36 -14.19 1.03
CA CYS A 82 -12.52 -13.36 2.22
C CYS A 82 -12.68 -11.88 1.85
N ILE A 83 -11.79 -11.35 1.00
CA ILE A 83 -11.83 -9.95 0.55
C ILE A 83 -13.14 -9.66 -0.20
N ASP A 84 -13.52 -10.49 -1.17
CA ASP A 84 -14.78 -10.33 -1.91
C ASP A 84 -16.02 -10.41 -1.01
N PHE A 85 -16.03 -11.35 -0.05
CA PHE A 85 -17.11 -11.45 0.92
C PHE A 85 -17.23 -10.18 1.75
N LEU A 86 -16.11 -9.69 2.31
CA LEU A 86 -16.09 -8.48 3.13
C LEU A 86 -16.50 -7.27 2.31
N LYS A 87 -16.02 -7.14 1.07
CA LYS A 87 -16.45 -6.09 0.15
C LYS A 87 -17.97 -6.09 0.02
N ARG A 88 -18.59 -7.24 -0.23
CA ARG A 88 -20.05 -7.33 -0.40
C ARG A 88 -20.83 -7.07 0.89
N LYS A 89 -20.31 -7.48 2.05
CA LYS A 89 -21.02 -7.37 3.34
C LYS A 89 -20.85 -6.02 4.02
N LEU A 90 -19.68 -5.39 3.89
CA LEU A 90 -19.32 -4.13 4.52
C LEU A 90 -19.32 -2.94 3.57
N LYS A 91 -19.23 -3.16 2.25
CA LYS A 91 -19.27 -2.17 1.15
C LYS A 91 -18.13 -1.15 1.10
N THR A 92 -17.62 -0.69 2.23
CA THR A 92 -16.62 0.39 2.32
C THR A 92 -15.63 0.14 3.46
N ASN A 93 -14.60 0.99 3.54
CA ASN A 93 -13.57 1.03 4.60
C ASN A 93 -12.93 -0.33 4.87
N ILE A 94 -12.54 -1.01 3.79
CA ILE A 94 -11.71 -2.22 3.84
C ILE A 94 -10.36 -1.87 3.23
N ARG A 95 -9.27 -2.32 3.85
CA ARG A 95 -7.92 -2.26 3.27
C ARG A 95 -7.25 -3.62 3.35
N VAL A 96 -6.32 -3.86 2.44
CA VAL A 96 -5.48 -5.05 2.42
C VAL A 96 -4.06 -4.64 2.78
N GLY A 97 -3.52 -5.19 3.87
CA GLY A 97 -2.10 -5.12 4.17
C GLY A 97 -1.32 -5.95 3.15
N HIS A 98 -0.32 -5.35 2.52
CA HIS A 98 0.56 -5.92 1.49
C HIS A 98 -0.16 -6.22 0.17
N GLY A 99 -0.82 -7.37 0.05
CA GLY A 99 -1.52 -7.79 -1.18
C GLY A 99 -0.62 -8.14 -2.37
N ILE A 100 0.68 -8.23 -2.17
CA ILE A 100 1.68 -8.32 -3.23
C ILE A 100 1.65 -9.63 -4.03
N ALA A 101 1.29 -10.75 -3.41
CA ALA A 101 1.25 -12.04 -4.12
C ALA A 101 0.08 -12.09 -5.12
N PHE A 102 -0.91 -11.20 -4.98
CA PHE A 102 -1.94 -11.04 -6.01
C PHE A 102 -1.34 -10.54 -7.33
N ASP A 103 -0.35 -9.64 -7.33
CA ASP A 103 0.32 -9.21 -8.57
C ASP A 103 0.91 -10.40 -9.33
N LYS A 104 1.64 -11.27 -8.61
CA LYS A 104 2.22 -12.48 -9.19
C LYS A 104 1.16 -13.42 -9.74
N LEU A 105 0.06 -13.60 -9.01
CA LEU A 105 -1.07 -14.40 -9.46
C LEU A 105 -1.69 -13.85 -10.75
N LEU A 106 -1.88 -12.54 -10.84
CA LEU A 106 -2.43 -11.87 -12.02
C LEU A 106 -1.49 -12.01 -13.24
N SER A 107 -0.18 -12.07 -13.03
CA SER A 107 0.83 -12.22 -14.09
C SER A 107 0.84 -13.59 -14.79
N ILE A 108 0.20 -14.62 -14.21
CA ILE A 108 0.26 -15.99 -14.74
C ILE A 108 -0.42 -16.06 -16.11
N LYS A 109 0.37 -16.34 -17.15
CA LYS A 109 -0.08 -16.59 -18.53
C LYS A 109 -0.03 -18.10 -18.77
N ASN A 110 -1.11 -18.68 -19.26
CA ASN A 110 -1.29 -20.11 -19.56
C ASN A 110 -1.63 -21.04 -18.38
N TYR A 111 -2.87 -21.54 -18.42
CA TYR A 111 -3.46 -22.46 -17.47
C TYR A 111 -3.33 -23.90 -17.99
N LYS A 112 -2.12 -24.46 -18.10
CA LYS A 112 -2.02 -25.89 -18.46
C LYS A 112 -2.83 -26.73 -17.45
N PHE A 113 -3.55 -27.73 -17.97
CA PHE A 113 -4.68 -28.51 -17.42
C PHE A 113 -4.64 -28.95 -15.94
N ARG A 114 -4.56 -28.00 -14.99
CA ARG A 114 -4.69 -28.28 -13.56
C ARG A 114 -6.01 -27.72 -13.03
N LYS A 115 -6.69 -28.49 -12.18
CA LYS A 115 -7.93 -28.06 -11.52
C LYS A 115 -7.77 -26.72 -10.77
N SER A 116 -6.61 -26.50 -10.14
CA SER A 116 -6.30 -25.26 -9.43
C SER A 116 -6.25 -24.02 -10.33
N SER A 117 -6.01 -24.18 -11.63
CA SER A 117 -6.02 -23.09 -12.59
C SER A 117 -7.41 -22.46 -12.75
N VAL A 118 -8.48 -23.20 -12.46
CA VAL A 118 -9.86 -22.67 -12.47
C VAL A 118 -10.04 -21.59 -11.40
N LEU A 119 -9.43 -21.79 -10.21
CA LEU A 119 -9.46 -20.81 -9.12
C LEU A 119 -8.76 -19.51 -9.52
N VAL A 120 -7.57 -19.63 -10.12
CA VAL A 120 -6.79 -18.49 -10.61
C VAL A 120 -7.52 -17.76 -11.73
N ALA A 121 -8.12 -18.50 -12.67
CA ALA A 121 -8.91 -17.91 -13.74
C ALA A 121 -10.15 -17.18 -13.22
N GLN A 122 -10.81 -17.69 -12.18
CA GLN A 122 -11.91 -16.99 -11.52
C GLN A 122 -11.43 -15.69 -10.85
N MET A 123 -10.34 -15.75 -10.06
CA MET A 123 -9.76 -14.56 -9.43
C MET A 123 -9.42 -13.51 -10.49
N LYS A 124 -8.70 -13.89 -11.54
CA LYS A 124 -8.29 -12.96 -12.62
C LYS A 124 -9.48 -12.30 -13.32
N ARG A 125 -10.54 -13.04 -13.62
CA ARG A 125 -11.76 -12.49 -14.25
C ARG A 125 -12.44 -11.43 -13.38
N ASN A 126 -12.39 -11.61 -12.07
CA ASN A 126 -13.11 -10.75 -11.13
C ASN A 126 -12.20 -9.73 -10.42
N ALA A 127 -10.88 -9.82 -10.59
CA ALA A 127 -9.90 -9.07 -9.80
C ALA A 127 -10.14 -7.57 -9.87
N LYS A 128 -10.37 -7.02 -11.07
CA LYS A 128 -10.70 -5.60 -11.25
C LYS A 128 -11.93 -5.22 -10.42
N SER A 129 -13.03 -5.96 -10.58
CA SER A 129 -14.28 -5.69 -9.85
C SER A 129 -14.14 -5.79 -8.34
N VAL A 130 -13.23 -6.60 -7.82
CA VAL A 130 -13.05 -6.78 -6.37
C VAL A 130 -12.05 -5.77 -5.82
N PHE A 131 -10.89 -5.61 -6.47
CA PHE A 131 -9.75 -4.88 -5.93
C PHE A 131 -9.72 -3.39 -6.27
N SER A 132 -10.41 -2.92 -7.32
CA SER A 132 -10.37 -1.50 -7.73
C SER A 132 -10.93 -0.52 -6.69
N GLU A 133 -11.65 -1.01 -5.69
CA GLU A 133 -12.25 -0.21 -4.61
C GLU A 133 -11.57 -0.43 -3.25
N ILE A 134 -10.58 -1.32 -3.18
CA ILE A 134 -9.97 -1.75 -1.92
C ILE A 134 -8.50 -1.34 -1.95
N PRO A 135 -8.09 -0.37 -1.13
CA PRO A 135 -6.71 0.06 -1.03
C PRO A 135 -5.79 -1.05 -0.52
N PHE A 136 -4.65 -1.21 -1.19
CA PHE A 136 -3.57 -2.11 -0.82
C PHE A 136 -2.45 -1.30 -0.18
N GLU A 137 -2.04 -1.68 1.02
CA GLU A 137 -0.97 -1.04 1.77
C GLU A 137 0.36 -1.71 1.43
N VAL A 138 1.20 -1.04 0.64
CA VAL A 138 2.46 -1.60 0.15
C VAL A 138 3.61 -1.10 1.01
N ASN A 139 4.33 -2.05 1.60
CA ASN A 139 5.47 -1.82 2.47
C ASN A 139 6.76 -2.23 1.75
N ILE A 140 7.44 -1.34 1.02
CA ILE A 140 8.51 -1.75 0.09
C ILE A 140 9.67 -2.39 0.85
N THR A 141 10.08 -1.79 1.97
CA THR A 141 11.17 -2.33 2.78
C THR A 141 10.78 -3.62 3.44
N SER A 142 9.61 -3.67 4.11
CA SER A 142 9.13 -4.89 4.75
C SER A 142 9.07 -6.05 3.76
N ASN A 143 8.46 -5.82 2.60
CA ASN A 143 8.38 -6.80 1.52
C ASN A 143 9.78 -7.23 1.03
N PHE A 144 10.74 -6.32 0.96
CA PHE A 144 12.11 -6.69 0.59
C PHE A 144 12.77 -7.59 1.64
N TYR A 145 12.63 -7.28 2.94
CA TYR A 145 13.31 -8.02 4.01
C TYR A 145 12.60 -9.33 4.36
N LEU A 146 11.28 -9.34 4.48
CA LEU A 146 10.53 -10.48 5.00
C LEU A 146 10.22 -11.53 3.92
N LEU A 147 10.18 -11.15 2.65
CA LEU A 147 9.83 -12.09 1.59
C LEU A 147 11.05 -12.80 1.02
N GLY A 148 10.92 -14.12 0.87
CA GLY A 148 11.96 -14.96 0.26
C GLY A 148 12.30 -14.57 -1.20
N GLY A 149 13.46 -15.04 -1.67
CA GLY A 149 14.03 -14.70 -2.98
C GLY A 149 13.11 -14.91 -4.20
N ALA A 150 12.10 -15.77 -4.10
CA ALA A 150 11.09 -15.99 -5.14
C ALA A 150 10.22 -14.75 -5.43
N ILE A 151 9.98 -13.89 -4.42
CA ILE A 151 9.28 -12.61 -4.59
C ILE A 151 10.28 -11.47 -4.82
N ARG A 152 11.50 -11.53 -4.27
CA ARG A 152 12.56 -10.54 -4.54
C ARG A 152 13.00 -10.50 -6.02
N ASN A 153 12.85 -11.60 -6.76
CA ASN A 153 13.18 -11.69 -8.19
C ASN A 153 12.15 -11.03 -9.12
N VAL A 154 11.26 -10.15 -8.62
CA VAL A 154 10.58 -9.21 -9.52
C VAL A 154 11.69 -8.40 -10.18
N LYS A 155 11.89 -8.59 -11.49
CA LYS A 155 12.80 -7.77 -12.28
C LYS A 155 12.68 -6.32 -11.81
N LYS A 156 13.80 -5.65 -11.57
CA LYS A 156 13.96 -4.27 -11.05
C LYS A 156 13.07 -3.21 -11.72
N ASP A 157 12.37 -3.55 -12.80
CA ASP A 157 11.74 -2.58 -13.66
C ASP A 157 10.28 -2.27 -13.32
N LYS A 158 9.47 -3.16 -12.69
CA LYS A 158 8.03 -2.87 -12.40
C LYS A 158 7.41 -3.71 -11.26
N PRO A 159 7.65 -3.40 -9.97
CA PRO A 159 6.87 -4.00 -8.89
C PRO A 159 5.37 -3.66 -9.03
N LEU A 160 4.50 -4.68 -8.91
CA LEU A 160 3.03 -4.58 -8.91
C LEU A 160 2.35 -4.09 -10.21
N SER A 161 2.98 -4.24 -11.38
CA SER A 161 2.42 -3.76 -12.65
C SER A 161 1.00 -4.28 -12.93
N ASN A 162 0.71 -5.54 -12.58
CA ASN A 162 -0.59 -6.14 -12.88
C ASN A 162 -1.69 -5.58 -11.96
N LEU A 163 -1.36 -5.14 -10.74
CA LEU A 163 -2.30 -4.45 -9.85
C LEU A 163 -2.62 -3.05 -10.38
N TYR A 164 -1.63 -2.34 -10.93
CA TYR A 164 -1.89 -1.06 -11.62
C TYR A 164 -2.75 -1.21 -12.86
N ASP A 165 -2.53 -2.26 -13.66
CA ASP A 165 -3.31 -2.53 -14.88
C ASP A 165 -4.81 -2.74 -14.60
N ILE A 166 -5.16 -3.20 -13.38
CA ILE A 166 -6.55 -3.34 -12.93
C ILE A 166 -7.00 -2.22 -11.98
N GLU A 167 -6.23 -1.13 -11.91
CA GLU A 167 -6.55 0.08 -11.15
C GLU A 167 -6.74 -0.17 -9.64
N VAL A 168 -5.96 -1.07 -9.04
CA VAL A 168 -5.96 -1.23 -7.58
C VAL A 168 -5.46 0.05 -6.92
N PRO A 169 -6.21 0.64 -5.96
CA PRO A 169 -5.72 1.76 -5.17
C PRO A 169 -4.57 1.31 -4.29
N VAL A 170 -3.49 2.07 -4.24
CA VAL A 170 -2.30 1.73 -3.45
C VAL A 170 -2.00 2.87 -2.48
N VAL A 171 -1.59 2.50 -1.27
CA VAL A 171 -0.99 3.40 -0.28
C VAL A 171 0.38 2.85 0.10
N LEU A 172 1.32 3.72 0.45
CA LEU A 172 2.61 3.33 1.01
C LEU A 172 2.56 3.37 2.53
N SER A 173 3.25 2.44 3.16
CA SER A 173 3.40 2.34 4.61
C SER A 173 4.76 1.72 4.95
N THR A 174 5.18 1.85 6.21
CA THR A 174 6.48 1.35 6.70
C THR A 174 6.40 -0.04 7.33
N ASP A 175 5.20 -0.50 7.66
CA ASP A 175 4.93 -1.71 8.45
C ASP A 175 5.53 -1.64 9.86
N ASN A 176 6.80 -2.01 10.01
CA ASN A 176 7.52 -2.06 11.28
C ASN A 176 8.76 -1.16 11.25
N ASP A 177 8.53 0.15 11.23
CA ASP A 177 9.57 1.18 11.10
C ASP A 177 10.70 1.09 12.15
N GLY A 178 10.37 0.65 13.38
CA GLY A 178 11.36 0.46 14.45
C GLY A 178 12.17 -0.83 14.37
N ILE A 179 11.84 -1.74 13.45
CA ILE A 179 12.50 -3.05 13.27
C ILE A 179 13.27 -3.08 11.95
N LEU A 180 12.67 -2.52 10.90
CA LEU A 180 13.22 -2.53 9.56
C LEU A 180 14.19 -1.35 9.37
N PRO A 181 15.25 -1.50 8.57
CA PRO A 181 16.20 -0.41 8.31
C PRO A 181 15.62 0.60 7.32
N ILE A 182 14.65 1.39 7.80
CA ILE A 182 14.00 2.51 7.10
C ILE A 182 14.59 3.84 7.64
N ASP A 183 15.86 3.81 8.03
CA ASP A 183 16.61 4.93 8.59
C ASP A 183 17.33 5.74 7.50
N ARG A 184 17.33 5.28 6.25
CA ARG A 184 18.05 5.92 5.15
C ARG A 184 17.24 5.97 3.87
N CYS A 185 17.34 7.14 3.23
CA CYS A 185 16.77 7.41 1.94
C CYS A 185 17.71 7.00 0.81
N ASP A 186 17.18 6.24 -0.15
CA ASP A 186 17.93 5.76 -1.32
C ASP A 186 18.33 6.89 -2.29
N LEU A 187 17.84 8.11 -2.08
CA LEU A 187 18.20 9.33 -2.84
C LEU A 187 19.28 10.17 -2.14
N GLY A 188 19.79 9.74 -0.99
CA GLY A 188 20.86 10.43 -0.26
C GLY A 188 20.39 11.60 0.62
N HIS A 189 19.08 11.75 0.85
CA HIS A 189 18.56 12.77 1.76
C HIS A 189 18.70 12.33 3.22
N TYR A 190 19.49 13.06 4.00
CA TYR A 190 19.78 12.70 5.40
C TYR A 190 18.59 12.85 6.34
N SER A 191 17.60 13.69 6.02
CA SER A 191 16.40 13.92 6.84
C SER A 191 15.24 12.97 6.52
N HIS A 192 15.37 12.14 5.49
CA HIS A 192 14.30 11.26 5.04
C HIS A 192 14.42 9.90 5.73
N HIS A 193 13.62 9.73 6.77
CA HIS A 193 13.46 8.48 7.50
C HIS A 193 12.01 7.98 7.37
N SER A 194 11.74 6.75 7.80
CA SER A 194 10.38 6.21 7.90
C SER A 194 9.64 6.27 6.56
N LEU A 195 8.38 6.69 6.57
CA LEU A 195 7.54 6.75 5.38
C LEU A 195 8.13 7.64 4.27
N ALA A 196 8.86 8.72 4.61
CA ALA A 196 9.52 9.54 3.60
C ALA A 196 10.58 8.73 2.83
N ALA A 197 11.35 7.88 3.53
CA ALA A 197 12.31 6.98 2.90
C ALA A 197 11.63 5.91 2.03
N GLU A 198 10.45 5.40 2.42
CA GLU A 198 9.63 4.49 1.59
C GLU A 198 9.22 5.17 0.26
N TYR A 199 8.80 6.44 0.28
CA TYR A 199 8.50 7.18 -0.94
C TYR A 199 9.73 7.37 -1.84
N CYS A 200 10.89 7.68 -1.26
CA CYS A 200 12.14 7.76 -2.02
C CYS A 200 12.51 6.41 -2.66
N ARG A 201 12.39 5.33 -1.89
CA ARG A 201 12.60 3.96 -2.37
C ARG A 201 11.63 3.60 -3.49
N ALA A 202 10.36 3.99 -3.36
CA ALA A 202 9.35 3.80 -4.40
C ALA A 202 9.73 4.50 -5.72
N ILE A 203 10.31 5.69 -5.66
CA ILE A 203 10.78 6.41 -6.86
C ILE A 203 12.01 5.73 -7.46
N VAL A 204 13.02 5.40 -6.64
CA VAL A 204 14.25 4.74 -7.10
C VAL A 204 13.97 3.39 -7.75
N THR A 205 13.03 2.62 -7.19
CA THR A 205 12.59 1.32 -7.72
C THR A 205 11.57 1.44 -8.86
N ARG A 206 11.25 2.66 -9.31
CA ARG A 206 10.27 2.98 -10.35
C ARG A 206 8.85 2.50 -10.06
N PHE A 207 8.55 2.19 -8.80
CA PHE A 207 7.19 1.95 -8.35
C PHE A 207 6.33 3.21 -8.56
N ILE A 208 6.90 4.37 -8.20
CA ILE A 208 6.41 5.68 -8.58
C ILE A 208 7.29 6.17 -9.72
N SER A 209 6.77 6.09 -10.94
CA SER A 209 7.48 6.52 -12.15
C SER A 209 6.88 7.77 -12.79
N LYS A 210 5.72 8.23 -12.30
CA LYS A 210 5.04 9.44 -12.77
C LYS A 210 4.41 10.18 -11.60
N GLU A 211 4.20 11.48 -11.76
CA GLU A 211 3.59 12.36 -10.76
C GLU A 211 2.16 11.90 -10.41
N GLU A 212 1.38 11.48 -11.42
CA GLU A 212 0.00 11.02 -11.20
C GLU A 212 -0.07 9.72 -10.39
N HIS A 213 1.05 8.98 -10.27
CA HIS A 213 1.11 7.83 -9.38
C HIS A 213 1.22 8.30 -7.92
N LEU A 214 2.09 9.26 -7.65
CA LEU A 214 2.25 9.85 -6.32
C LEU A 214 0.94 10.50 -5.85
N ASP A 215 0.34 11.34 -6.70
CA ASP A 215 -0.91 12.03 -6.37
C ASP A 215 -2.05 11.07 -6.05
N ARG A 216 -2.19 9.99 -6.84
CA ARG A 216 -3.17 8.94 -6.59
C ARG A 216 -2.90 8.22 -5.28
N MET A 217 -1.64 7.92 -4.94
CA MET A 217 -1.31 7.29 -3.66
C MET A 217 -1.66 8.21 -2.48
N ILE A 218 -1.25 9.48 -2.52
CA ILE A 218 -1.56 10.46 -1.46
C ILE A 218 -3.08 10.60 -1.31
N GLN A 219 -3.81 10.72 -2.43
CA GLN A 219 -5.26 10.80 -2.41
C GLN A 219 -5.90 9.54 -1.82
N THR A 220 -5.39 8.36 -2.20
CA THR A 220 -5.88 7.07 -1.70
C THR A 220 -5.63 6.96 -0.20
N SER A 221 -4.45 7.31 0.30
CA SER A 221 -4.15 7.29 1.74
C SER A 221 -5.09 8.20 2.52
N PHE A 222 -5.37 9.39 1.99
CA PHE A 222 -6.31 10.32 2.61
C PHE A 222 -7.74 9.75 2.62
N ASN A 223 -8.22 9.21 1.49
CA ASN A 223 -9.60 8.75 1.36
C ASN A 223 -9.88 7.41 2.05
N SER A 224 -8.83 6.64 2.34
CA SER A 224 -8.95 5.28 2.89
C SER A 224 -8.62 5.20 4.38
N ARG A 225 -8.31 6.33 5.03
CA ARG A 225 -8.11 6.35 6.48
C ARG A 225 -9.40 5.98 7.20
N PHE A 226 -9.26 5.27 8.31
CA PHE A 226 -10.41 4.94 9.16
C PHE A 226 -10.70 6.02 10.21
N ALA A 227 -9.73 6.92 10.44
CA ALA A 227 -9.89 8.04 11.35
C ALA A 227 -10.81 9.11 10.75
N HIS A 228 -11.84 9.50 11.52
CA HIS A 228 -12.58 10.73 11.28
C HIS A 228 -11.72 11.93 11.68
N SER A 229 -10.78 12.32 10.83
CA SER A 229 -10.40 13.73 10.83
C SER A 229 -11.43 14.48 10.01
N LYS A 230 -11.88 15.64 10.53
CA LYS A 230 -12.37 16.72 9.67
C LYS A 230 -11.46 16.75 8.44
N PRO A 231 -11.98 16.82 7.22
CA PRO A 231 -11.14 16.93 6.04
C PRO A 231 -10.09 17.98 6.34
N ILE A 232 -8.81 17.59 6.43
CA ILE A 232 -7.74 18.58 6.38
C ILE A 232 -7.99 19.23 5.03
N GLU A 233 -8.38 20.51 5.04
CA GLU A 233 -8.73 21.25 3.85
C GLU A 233 -7.61 21.05 2.84
N ARG A 234 -7.93 20.26 1.81
CA ARG A 234 -6.97 19.85 0.81
C ARG A 234 -6.65 21.11 0.02
N VAL A 235 -5.46 21.67 0.25
CA VAL A 235 -4.72 22.42 -0.76
C VAL A 235 -5.36 23.76 -1.17
N ASN A 236 -5.45 24.68 -0.21
CA ASN A 236 -4.84 26.01 -0.42
C ASN A 236 -3.42 26.06 0.16
N TRP A 237 -3.04 25.13 1.04
CA TRP A 237 -1.76 25.13 1.75
C TRP A 237 -0.55 24.84 0.86
N VAL A 238 -0.58 23.81 0.00
CA VAL A 238 0.56 23.47 -0.88
C VAL A 238 0.85 24.57 -1.90
N LYS A 239 -0.17 25.30 -2.38
CA LYS A 239 0.02 26.42 -3.31
C LYS A 239 0.40 27.74 -2.63
N GLN A 240 -0.02 27.96 -1.39
CA GLN A 240 0.26 29.20 -0.65
C GLN A 240 1.59 29.17 0.11
N ASN A 241 2.14 27.99 0.42
CA ASN A 241 3.32 27.85 1.27
C ASN A 241 4.59 27.37 0.56
N THR A 242 4.54 26.98 -0.72
CA THR A 242 5.77 26.67 -1.48
C THR A 242 6.67 27.89 -1.72
N SER A 243 6.19 29.12 -1.53
CA SER A 243 6.99 30.34 -1.67
C SER A 243 7.70 30.80 -0.39
N HIS A 244 7.42 30.21 0.77
CA HIS A 244 7.88 30.73 2.08
C HIS A 244 8.53 29.69 3.00
N TYR A 245 8.69 28.44 2.57
CA TYR A 245 9.36 27.43 3.40
C TYR A 245 10.86 27.34 3.14
N ASN A 246 11.59 27.34 4.26
CA ASN A 246 12.99 26.94 4.29
C ASN A 246 13.06 25.48 3.82
N LYS A 247 13.94 25.17 2.88
CA LYS A 247 13.98 23.87 2.17
C LYS A 247 14.25 22.65 3.06
N ASP A 248 14.58 22.90 4.32
CA ASP A 248 15.15 21.90 5.23
C ASP A 248 14.13 21.28 6.20
N GLU A 249 12.92 21.84 6.37
CA GLU A 249 11.95 21.29 7.33
C GLU A 249 10.49 21.44 6.88
N CYS A 250 9.77 20.32 6.78
CA CYS A 250 8.32 20.29 6.65
C CYS A 250 7.74 19.11 7.47
N TYR A 251 7.12 19.43 8.59
CA TYR A 251 6.29 18.51 9.36
C TYR A 251 4.83 18.68 8.91
N PHE A 252 4.28 17.64 8.30
CA PHE A 252 2.83 17.59 8.04
C PHE A 252 2.13 17.04 9.29
N PRO A 253 0.98 17.60 9.70
CA PRO A 253 0.10 17.00 10.70
C PRO A 253 -0.77 15.92 10.03
N THR A 254 -0.12 15.01 9.31
CA THR A 254 -0.69 13.78 8.77
C THR A 254 0.28 12.65 9.06
N ASP A 255 -0.22 11.41 9.14
CA ASP A 255 0.60 10.18 9.12
C ASP A 255 1.39 10.00 7.80
N ILE A 256 1.62 11.08 7.04
CA ILE A 256 2.28 11.17 5.76
C ILE A 256 3.11 12.45 5.77
N ILE A 257 4.44 12.34 5.80
CA ILE A 257 5.38 13.44 5.59
C ILE A 257 5.93 13.30 4.17
N VAL A 258 5.50 14.17 3.25
CA VAL A 258 6.10 14.26 1.90
C VAL A 258 7.01 15.46 1.87
N HIS A 259 8.33 15.22 1.90
CA HIS A 259 9.32 16.28 1.90
C HIS A 259 9.29 17.11 0.60
N PRO A 260 9.41 18.45 0.63
CA PRO A 260 9.36 19.31 -0.57
C PRO A 260 10.33 18.91 -1.69
N ALA A 261 11.52 18.41 -1.34
CA ALA A 261 12.48 17.87 -2.30
C ALA A 261 11.96 16.70 -3.16
N LEU A 262 11.04 15.86 -2.64
CA LEU A 262 10.39 14.79 -3.41
C LEU A 262 9.50 15.34 -4.52
N LEU A 263 8.80 16.45 -4.24
CA LEU A 263 7.99 17.16 -5.21
C LEU A 263 8.89 17.82 -6.26
N ASP A 264 9.94 18.52 -5.83
CA ASP A 264 10.91 19.20 -6.70
C ASP A 264 11.62 18.25 -7.68
N MET A 265 11.91 17.01 -7.26
CA MET A 265 12.48 15.96 -8.10
C MET A 265 11.51 15.45 -9.17
N LEU A 266 10.23 15.31 -8.85
CA LEU A 266 9.20 14.94 -9.83
C LEU A 266 9.03 16.04 -10.88
N PHE A 267 8.96 17.31 -10.45
CA PHE A 267 8.82 18.46 -11.34
C PHE A 267 10.03 18.68 -12.25
N LYS A 268 11.25 18.40 -11.79
CA LYS A 268 12.47 18.53 -12.62
C LYS A 268 12.69 17.33 -13.56
N SER A 269 12.16 16.14 -13.23
CA SER A 269 12.33 14.93 -14.06
C SER A 269 11.53 14.91 -15.36
N GLN A 270 10.48 15.74 -15.49
CA GLN A 270 9.68 15.83 -16.71
C GLN A 270 10.32 16.71 -17.80
N ALA A 271 11.34 17.51 -17.47
CA ALA A 271 11.96 18.45 -18.41
C ALA A 271 13.10 17.85 -19.25
N SER A 272 13.61 16.65 -18.96
CA SER A 272 14.83 16.12 -19.61
C SER A 272 14.82 14.62 -19.91
N VAL A 273 13.71 14.09 -20.43
CA VAL A 273 13.52 12.64 -20.67
C VAL A 273 14.48 12.03 -21.72
N ASN A 274 15.30 12.82 -22.42
CA ASN A 274 16.15 12.29 -23.50
C ASN A 274 17.63 12.02 -23.18
N ASP A 275 18.15 12.29 -21.97
CA ASP A 275 19.52 11.89 -21.63
C ASP A 275 19.59 11.25 -20.22
N ARG A 276 20.03 9.99 -20.17
CA ARG A 276 20.26 9.25 -18.90
C ARG A 276 21.64 9.61 -18.29
N PRO A 277 22.13 8.82 -17.33
CA PRO A 277 22.15 9.00 -15.88
C PRO A 277 23.39 9.77 -15.35
N SER A 278 23.92 10.74 -16.10
CA SER A 278 25.14 11.49 -15.73
C SER A 278 24.89 12.86 -15.08
N VAL A 279 23.69 13.43 -15.23
CA VAL A 279 23.37 14.78 -14.71
C VAL A 279 23.17 14.82 -13.19
N PHE A 280 22.83 13.69 -12.57
CA PHE A 280 22.66 13.61 -11.11
C PHE A 280 23.96 13.81 -10.32
N LEU A 281 25.12 13.51 -10.92
CA LEU A 281 26.44 13.69 -10.29
C LEU A 281 27.01 15.10 -10.50
N GLN A 282 26.52 15.87 -11.47
CA GLN A 282 27.12 17.15 -11.84
C GLN A 282 26.61 18.32 -11.00
N TYR A 283 25.39 18.21 -10.43
CA TYR A 283 24.87 19.20 -9.50
C TYR A 283 25.59 19.17 -8.13
N TYR A 284 26.34 18.11 -7.84
CA TYR A 284 27.08 17.91 -6.58
C TYR A 284 28.50 18.50 -6.57
N ARG A 285 29.02 19.00 -7.70
CA ARG A 285 30.37 19.61 -7.77
C ARG A 285 30.40 21.14 -7.61
N ASN A 286 29.26 21.81 -7.56
CA ASN A 286 29.19 23.28 -7.51
C ASN A 286 28.60 23.83 -6.19
N ILE A 287 28.47 23.00 -5.15
CA ILE A 287 28.09 23.43 -3.79
C ILE A 287 29.09 22.87 -2.75
N HIS A 288 30.37 22.92 -3.09
CA HIS A 288 31.51 22.90 -2.16
C HIS A 288 32.64 23.73 -2.76
#